data_AF-A0A7V0P7R1-F1
#
_entry.id   AF-A0A7V0P7R1-F1
#
_cell.length_a   1.000
_cell.length_b   1.000
_cell.length_c   1.000
_cell.angle_alpha   90.00
_cell.angle_beta   90.00
_cell.angle_gamma   90.00
#
_symmetry.space_group_name_H-M   'P 1'
#
loop_
_entity.id
_entity.type
_entity.pdbx_description
1 polymer ?
#
loop_
_entity_poly.entity_id
_entity_poly.type
_entity_poly.pdbx_seq_one_letter_code
_entity_poly.pdbx_strand_id
1 'polypeptide(L)'
;PIDYIEEIARLYGYDKIPEKDLPEIEVSQEDLVAEFGDSQFETQIRDICQRQGLSEVISYALLSQQEVEEFQFEHVLPLNNYLSKSFAVLRPSLIPCLVKVANYNFNHFVNDVAIFELGKVYGLNKKPWERKAVGILLSGVKYRDYFGKEVEYNFYHIKGMIEEFLNYFGIEDYSLEEKQFPLFSSAASIAIKIKTELVGIMGIISDMGTEYYDLKKQVLVAEVYLDVIKKYYNRRLRFKGVAQFPAILRDISILLPKDFAVGKLIEKIKPTDKLIQEITVIDFYTGPQIPPDKKSVTLRLKFQAKDRTLKDEEVDPIIKRIKENVSQTLPVEFR
;
A
#
# COMPACT_ATOMS: atom_id res chain seq x y z
N PRO A 1 41.22 -10.35 35.20
CA PRO A 1 41.58 -8.92 35.39
C PRO A 1 40.37 -8.01 35.59
N ILE A 2 39.33 -8.16 34.76
CA ILE A 2 38.08 -7.39 34.86
C ILE A 2 37.31 -7.69 36.16
N ASP A 3 37.30 -8.95 36.61
CA ASP A 3 36.58 -9.38 37.82
C ASP A 3 37.15 -8.74 39.09
N TYR A 4 38.48 -8.55 39.13
CA TYR A 4 39.13 -7.84 40.23
C TYR A 4 38.84 -6.34 40.21
N ILE A 5 38.73 -5.74 39.03
CA ILE A 5 38.39 -4.32 38.87
C ILE A 5 36.94 -4.09 39.29
N GLU A 6 36.03 -5.00 38.93
CA GLU A 6 34.63 -4.98 39.37
C GLU A 6 34.53 -5.07 40.90
N GLU A 7 35.26 -5.99 41.53
CA GLU A 7 35.21 -6.12 42.99
C GLU A 7 35.78 -4.91 43.73
N ILE A 8 36.83 -4.29 43.19
CA ILE A 8 37.36 -3.04 43.72
C ILE A 8 36.31 -1.92 43.59
N ALA A 9 35.66 -1.79 42.42
CA ALA A 9 34.61 -0.79 42.19
C ALA A 9 33.39 -1.01 43.12
N ARG A 10 32.98 -2.26 43.32
CA ARG A 10 31.88 -2.65 44.21
C ARG A 10 32.18 -2.32 45.67
N LEU A 11 33.37 -2.65 46.15
CA LEU A 11 33.78 -2.35 47.53
C LEU A 11 34.01 -0.86 47.77
N TYR A 12 34.50 -0.13 46.77
CA TYR A 12 34.69 1.33 46.83
C TYR A 12 33.35 2.06 46.91
N GLY A 13 32.36 1.57 46.16
CA GLY A 13 31.03 2.13 46.00
C GLY A 13 30.91 2.90 44.70
N TYR A 14 29.97 2.49 43.84
CA TYR A 14 29.80 3.04 42.49
C TYR A 14 29.49 4.53 42.50
N ASP A 15 28.70 5.00 43.47
CA ASP A 15 28.32 6.41 43.61
C ASP A 15 29.51 7.35 43.90
N LYS A 16 30.66 6.79 44.31
CA LYS A 16 31.90 7.54 44.56
C LYS A 16 32.81 7.61 43.35
N ILE A 17 32.52 6.84 42.29
CA ILE A 17 33.28 6.91 41.05
C ILE A 17 32.89 8.23 40.37
N PRO A 18 33.84 9.15 40.16
CA PRO A 18 33.53 10.45 39.60
C PRO A 18 32.92 10.29 38.20
N GLU A 19 31.80 10.97 37.95
CA GLU A 19 31.26 11.16 36.61
C GLU A 19 32.32 11.91 35.79
N LYS A 20 33.04 11.21 34.92
CA LYS A 20 33.91 11.86 33.94
C LYS A 20 33.06 12.56 32.89
N ASP A 21 33.64 13.57 32.25
CA ASP A 21 33.10 14.17 31.03
C ASP A 21 32.73 13.07 30.04
N LEU A 22 31.61 13.26 29.35
CA LEU A 22 31.09 12.32 28.35
C LEU A 22 32.22 11.90 27.40
N PRO A 23 32.34 10.60 27.06
CA PRO A 23 33.39 10.14 26.17
C PRO A 23 33.37 10.96 24.88
N GLU A 24 34.51 11.51 24.50
CA GLU A 24 34.66 12.17 23.21
C GLU A 24 34.54 11.10 22.13
N ILE A 25 33.43 11.15 21.38
CA ILE A 25 33.19 10.27 20.24
C ILE A 25 33.45 11.11 18.99
N GLU A 26 34.47 10.74 18.22
CA GLU A 26 34.63 11.26 16.87
C GLU A 26 33.58 10.62 15.96
N VAL A 27 32.62 11.42 15.52
CA VAL A 27 31.56 10.96 14.62
C VAL A 27 31.89 11.40 13.19
N SER A 28 32.00 10.46 12.27
CA SER A 28 32.14 10.79 10.85
C SER A 28 30.79 11.14 10.22
N GLN A 29 30.80 11.94 9.16
CA GLN A 29 29.57 12.23 8.41
C GLN A 29 28.95 10.96 7.78
N GLU A 30 29.77 9.95 7.48
CA GLU A 30 29.33 8.68 6.90
C GLU A 30 28.53 7.85 7.92
N ASP A 31 28.98 7.84 9.19
CA ASP A 31 28.27 7.17 10.30
C ASP A 31 26.90 7.83 10.54
N LEU A 32 26.84 9.17 10.49
CA LEU A 32 25.59 9.91 10.62
C LEU A 32 24.60 9.59 9.48
N VAL A 33 25.07 9.44 8.23
CA VAL A 33 24.17 9.16 7.11
C VAL A 33 23.65 7.72 7.15
N ALA A 34 24.49 6.75 7.52
CA ALA A 34 24.12 5.35 7.60
C ALA A 34 23.11 5.07 8.72
N GLU A 35 23.35 5.60 9.92
CA GLU A 35 22.53 5.32 11.10
C GLU A 35 21.23 6.16 11.10
N PHE A 36 21.31 7.45 10.76
CA PHE A 36 20.12 8.30 10.73
C PHE A 36 19.28 8.11 9.47
N GLY A 37 19.85 7.62 8.36
CA GLY A 37 19.11 7.39 7.12
C GLY A 37 17.99 6.35 7.28
N ASP A 38 18.29 5.25 7.97
CA ASP A 38 17.32 4.19 8.24
C ASP A 38 16.25 4.62 9.25
N SER A 39 16.65 5.34 10.31
CA SER A 39 15.72 5.92 11.28
C SER A 39 14.80 6.95 10.63
N GLN A 40 15.35 7.86 9.81
CA GLN A 40 14.56 8.86 9.08
C GLN A 40 13.57 8.21 8.11
N PHE A 41 13.98 7.16 7.40
CA PHE A 41 13.08 6.46 6.48
C PHE A 41 11.89 5.82 7.19
N GLU A 42 12.11 5.22 8.37
CA GLU A 42 11.01 4.69 9.17
C GLU A 42 10.11 5.78 9.74
N THR A 43 10.69 6.91 10.18
CA THR A 43 9.91 8.08 10.60
C THR A 43 9.05 8.60 9.45
N GLN A 44 9.59 8.68 8.23
CA GLN A 44 8.84 9.08 7.04
C GLN A 44 7.65 8.14 6.76
N ILE A 45 7.82 6.83 6.99
CA ILE A 45 6.74 5.84 6.85
C ILE A 45 5.65 6.08 7.90
N ARG A 46 6.03 6.27 9.17
CA ARG A 46 5.06 6.57 10.23
C ARG A 46 4.31 7.87 9.94
N ASP A 47 5.02 8.90 9.51
CA ASP A 47 4.46 10.21 9.17
C ASP A 47 3.41 10.10 8.06
N ILE A 48 3.70 9.39 6.97
CA ILE A 48 2.73 9.26 5.86
C ILE A 48 1.51 8.43 6.28
N CYS A 49 1.68 7.36 7.07
CA CYS A 49 0.56 6.57 7.59
C CYS A 49 -0.32 7.40 8.56
N GLN A 50 0.28 8.16 9.47
CA GLN A 50 -0.43 9.02 10.40
C GLN A 50 -1.18 10.16 9.68
N ARG A 51 -0.57 10.77 8.64
CA ARG A 51 -1.22 11.79 7.80
C ARG A 51 -2.46 11.27 7.07
N GLN A 52 -2.50 9.96 6.79
CA GLN A 52 -3.67 9.31 6.21
C GLN A 52 -4.74 8.92 7.24
N GLY A 53 -4.53 9.23 8.53
CA GLY A 53 -5.47 8.99 9.61
C GLY A 53 -5.37 7.61 10.26
N LEU A 54 -4.23 6.92 10.10
CA LEU A 54 -4.01 5.59 10.65
C LEU A 54 -3.37 5.67 12.05
N SER A 55 -3.78 4.78 12.95
CA SER A 55 -3.13 4.60 14.26
C SER A 55 -2.08 3.49 14.20
N GLU A 56 -0.88 3.75 14.75
CA GLU A 56 0.18 2.73 14.82
C GLU A 56 -0.16 1.69 15.89
N VAL A 57 0.01 0.41 15.56
CA VAL A 57 -0.10 -0.71 16.49
C VAL A 57 1.18 -1.53 16.47
N ILE A 58 1.45 -2.23 17.57
CA ILE A 58 2.56 -3.17 17.69
C ILE A 58 1.98 -4.51 18.13
N SER A 59 2.17 -5.53 17.31
CA SER A 59 1.66 -6.87 17.57
C SER A 59 2.79 -7.88 17.78
N TYR A 60 2.45 -9.05 18.32
CA TYR A 60 3.41 -10.14 18.39
C TYR A 60 3.81 -10.61 16.99
N ALA A 61 5.11 -10.82 16.77
CA ALA A 61 5.65 -11.27 15.50
C ALA A 61 5.47 -12.78 15.25
N LEU A 62 4.42 -13.38 15.79
CA LEU A 62 4.22 -14.82 15.91
C LEU A 62 2.80 -15.22 15.54
N LEU A 63 2.68 -16.34 14.83
CA LEU A 63 1.44 -16.99 14.46
C LEU A 63 1.37 -18.39 15.07
N SER A 64 0.15 -18.92 15.12
CA SER A 64 -0.09 -20.32 15.40
C SER A 64 0.21 -21.19 14.17
N GLN A 65 0.48 -22.47 14.41
CA GLN A 65 0.63 -23.45 13.33
C GLN A 65 -0.66 -23.57 12.49
N GLN A 66 -1.82 -23.45 13.14
CA GLN A 66 -3.12 -23.56 12.47
C GLN A 66 -3.34 -22.41 11.48
N GLU A 67 -2.96 -21.17 11.82
CA GLU A 67 -3.05 -20.04 10.89
C GLU A 67 -2.15 -20.23 9.67
N VAL A 68 -0.96 -20.80 9.87
CA VAL A 68 -0.03 -21.10 8.77
C VAL A 68 -0.66 -22.08 7.79
N GLU A 69 -1.31 -23.12 8.30
CA GLU A 69 -1.97 -24.16 7.50
C GLU A 69 -3.23 -23.62 6.80
N GLU A 70 -4.10 -22.92 7.54
CA GLU A 70 -5.37 -22.38 7.04
C GLU A 70 -5.14 -21.40 5.87
N PHE A 71 -4.19 -20.47 6.04
CA PHE A 71 -3.86 -19.47 5.02
C PHE A 71 -2.76 -19.92 4.07
N GLN A 72 -2.37 -21.20 4.13
CA GLN A 72 -1.40 -21.85 3.25
C GLN A 72 -0.10 -21.04 3.10
N PHE A 73 0.41 -20.52 4.22
CA PHE A 73 1.67 -19.81 4.21
C PHE A 73 2.82 -20.78 3.94
N GLU A 74 3.51 -20.57 2.82
CA GLU A 74 4.69 -21.33 2.45
C GLU A 74 5.96 -20.70 3.03
N HIS A 75 7.06 -21.48 3.06
CA HIS A 75 8.38 -20.96 3.42
C HIS A 75 8.41 -20.27 4.80
N VAL A 76 7.69 -20.79 5.79
CA VAL A 76 7.64 -20.23 7.13
C VAL A 76 8.83 -20.65 8.00
N LEU A 77 9.05 -19.92 9.10
CA LEU A 77 10.13 -20.18 10.04
C LEU A 77 9.56 -20.55 11.44
N PRO A 78 9.44 -21.85 11.77
CA PRO A 78 8.92 -22.30 13.06
C PRO A 78 9.92 -22.06 14.20
N LEU A 79 9.41 -21.84 15.41
CA LEU A 79 10.21 -21.80 16.63
C LEU A 79 10.35 -23.21 17.21
N ASN A 80 11.54 -23.56 17.70
CA ASN A 80 11.76 -24.84 18.36
C ASN A 80 11.20 -24.88 19.79
N ASN A 81 11.33 -23.78 20.55
CA ASN A 81 10.92 -23.66 21.95
C ASN A 81 9.84 -22.57 22.11
N TYR A 82 8.68 -22.77 21.47
CA TYR A 82 7.58 -21.81 21.58
C TYR A 82 6.88 -21.88 22.94
N LEU A 83 6.40 -20.73 23.42
CA LEU A 83 5.72 -20.59 24.71
C LEU A 83 4.34 -21.26 24.71
N SER A 84 3.63 -21.21 23.58
CA SER A 84 2.33 -21.85 23.39
C SER A 84 2.07 -22.15 21.91
N LYS A 85 1.11 -23.03 21.62
CA LYS A 85 0.72 -23.36 20.24
C LYS A 85 0.24 -22.15 19.43
N SER A 86 -0.22 -21.10 20.11
CA SER A 86 -0.65 -19.84 19.49
C SER A 86 0.52 -18.98 19.01
N PHE A 87 1.76 -19.30 19.40
CA PHE A 87 2.97 -18.54 19.13
C PHE A 87 4.10 -19.43 18.61
N ALA A 88 3.77 -20.32 17.67
CA ALA A 88 4.67 -21.39 17.21
C ALA A 88 5.56 -20.98 16.02
N VAL A 89 5.15 -20.02 15.21
CA VAL A 89 5.81 -19.70 13.93
C VAL A 89 6.04 -18.20 13.81
N LEU A 90 7.22 -17.78 13.32
CA LEU A 90 7.47 -16.38 13.01
C LEU A 90 6.60 -15.93 11.84
N ARG A 91 5.97 -14.75 11.98
CA ARG A 91 4.98 -14.28 11.01
C ARG A 91 5.60 -14.07 9.61
N PRO A 92 5.04 -14.67 8.55
CA PRO A 92 5.43 -14.39 7.16
C PRO A 92 4.78 -13.13 6.58
N SER A 93 3.73 -12.62 7.24
CA SER A 93 3.01 -11.40 6.90
C SER A 93 2.55 -10.69 8.19
N LEU A 94 2.42 -9.37 8.15
CA LEU A 94 1.80 -8.53 9.18
C LEU A 94 0.27 -8.67 9.22
N ILE A 95 -0.35 -9.06 8.11
CA ILE A 95 -1.81 -9.03 7.94
C ILE A 95 -2.54 -9.90 8.99
N PRO A 96 -2.18 -11.17 9.23
CA PRO A 96 -2.83 -11.97 10.27
C PRO A 96 -2.78 -11.31 11.66
N CYS A 97 -1.66 -10.68 12.01
CA CYS A 97 -1.51 -10.01 13.29
C CYS A 97 -2.39 -8.75 13.37
N LEU A 98 -2.46 -7.96 12.30
CA LEU A 98 -3.36 -6.80 12.22
C LEU A 98 -4.83 -7.23 12.32
N VAL A 99 -5.22 -8.33 11.68
CA VAL A 99 -6.58 -8.86 11.75
C VAL A 99 -6.94 -9.27 13.18
N LYS A 100 -6.02 -9.88 13.93
CA LYS A 100 -6.22 -10.16 15.37
C LYS A 100 -6.42 -8.89 16.19
N VAL A 101 -5.67 -7.82 15.91
CA VAL A 101 -5.86 -6.53 16.58
C VAL A 101 -7.23 -5.94 16.25
N ALA A 102 -7.67 -6.00 14.99
CA ALA A 102 -9.00 -5.56 14.60
C ALA A 102 -10.11 -6.38 15.30
N ASN A 103 -9.99 -7.71 15.31
CA ASN A 103 -10.94 -8.58 16.01
C ASN A 103 -11.01 -8.30 17.52
N TYR A 104 -9.87 -8.06 18.16
CA TYR A 104 -9.84 -7.65 19.56
C TYR A 104 -10.68 -6.38 19.79
N ASN A 105 -10.57 -5.38 18.91
CA ASN A 105 -11.36 -4.15 18.98
C ASN A 105 -12.86 -4.39 18.68
N PHE A 106 -13.19 -5.23 17.70
CA PHE A 106 -14.58 -5.61 17.41
C PHE A 106 -15.26 -6.30 18.60
N ASN A 107 -14.50 -7.03 19.41
CA ASN A 107 -14.99 -7.65 20.64
C ASN A 107 -15.15 -6.68 21.81
N HIS A 108 -14.64 -5.45 21.67
CA HIS A 108 -14.84 -4.35 22.60
C HIS A 108 -15.74 -3.25 22.01
N PHE A 109 -16.58 -3.60 21.03
CA PHE A 109 -17.55 -2.70 20.39
C PHE A 109 -16.93 -1.52 19.61
N VAL A 110 -15.65 -1.63 19.24
CA VAL A 110 -14.95 -0.67 18.39
C VAL A 110 -14.85 -1.25 16.97
N ASN A 111 -15.81 -0.92 16.11
CA ASN A 111 -15.93 -1.47 14.77
C ASN A 111 -15.23 -0.63 13.68
N ASP A 112 -14.96 0.64 13.97
CA ASP A 112 -14.33 1.60 13.09
C ASP A 112 -12.83 1.58 13.37
N VAL A 113 -12.08 0.82 12.57
CA VAL A 113 -10.67 0.52 12.81
C VAL A 113 -9.86 0.93 11.59
N ALA A 114 -8.91 1.85 11.78
CA ALA A 114 -7.94 2.28 10.78
C ALA A 114 -6.55 2.29 11.41
N ILE A 115 -5.79 1.24 11.16
CA ILE A 115 -4.52 0.97 11.84
C ILE A 115 -3.42 0.61 10.85
N PHE A 116 -2.18 0.82 11.28
CA PHE A 116 -1.01 0.33 10.57
C PHE A 116 0.03 -0.24 11.54
N GLU A 117 0.89 -1.11 11.04
CA GLU A 117 2.05 -1.61 11.78
C GLU A 117 3.29 -1.53 10.89
N LEU A 118 4.36 -0.96 11.44
CA LEU A 118 5.69 -1.07 10.88
C LEU A 118 6.43 -2.20 11.59
N GLY A 119 6.74 -3.28 10.88
CA GLY A 119 7.27 -4.48 11.52
C GLY A 119 8.08 -5.37 10.61
N LYS A 120 8.68 -6.40 11.22
CA LYS A 120 9.42 -7.43 10.50
C LYS A 120 8.52 -8.61 10.14
N VAL A 121 8.77 -9.18 8.97
CA VAL A 121 8.23 -10.43 8.48
C VAL A 121 9.39 -11.38 8.17
N TYR A 122 9.14 -12.68 8.30
CA TYR A 122 10.17 -13.70 8.29
C TYR A 122 9.79 -14.86 7.38
N GLY A 123 10.80 -15.55 6.87
CA GLY A 123 10.58 -16.83 6.22
C GLY A 123 11.86 -17.58 5.96
N LEU A 124 11.73 -18.68 5.24
CA LEU A 124 12.75 -19.68 5.04
C LEU A 124 12.73 -20.16 3.59
N ASN A 125 13.66 -19.66 2.78
CA ASN A 125 13.90 -20.18 1.43
C ASN A 125 15.39 -20.47 1.27
N LYS A 126 15.79 -21.74 1.41
CA LYS A 126 17.18 -22.24 1.57
C LYS A 126 17.90 -21.71 2.82
N LYS A 127 17.73 -20.43 3.15
CA LYS A 127 18.21 -19.77 4.36
C LYS A 127 17.08 -18.90 4.96
N PRO A 128 17.11 -18.66 6.29
CA PRO A 128 16.22 -17.69 6.92
C PRO A 128 16.40 -16.32 6.30
N TRP A 129 15.30 -15.60 6.13
CA TRP A 129 15.29 -14.20 5.72
C TRP A 129 14.39 -13.38 6.63
N GLU A 130 14.71 -12.09 6.72
CA GLU A 130 13.96 -11.08 7.46
C GLU A 130 13.75 -9.89 6.53
N ARG A 131 12.53 -9.34 6.50
CA ARG A 131 12.21 -8.13 5.75
C ARG A 131 11.38 -7.21 6.62
N LYS A 132 11.56 -5.90 6.46
CA LYS A 132 10.66 -4.90 7.06
C LYS A 132 9.49 -4.65 6.10
N ALA A 133 8.30 -4.55 6.65
CA ALA A 133 7.07 -4.25 5.93
C ALA A 133 6.26 -3.22 6.71
N VAL A 134 5.39 -2.50 5.99
CA VAL A 134 4.28 -1.76 6.58
C VAL A 134 2.98 -2.45 6.21
N GLY A 135 2.19 -2.80 7.22
CA GLY A 135 0.86 -3.36 7.06
C GLY A 135 -0.19 -2.31 7.38
N ILE A 136 -1.27 -2.25 6.62
CA ILE A 136 -2.41 -1.34 6.82
C ILE A 136 -3.67 -2.17 6.90
N LEU A 137 -4.56 -1.82 7.83
CA LEU A 137 -5.88 -2.43 7.96
C LEU A 137 -6.94 -1.36 8.14
N LEU A 138 -8.01 -1.47 7.36
CA LEU A 138 -9.20 -0.62 7.43
C LEU A 138 -10.45 -1.48 7.63
N SER A 139 -11.38 -1.02 8.47
CA SER A 139 -12.69 -1.63 8.67
C SER A 139 -13.67 -0.60 9.23
N GLY A 140 -14.96 -0.79 8.93
CA GLY A 140 -16.04 0.03 9.47
C GLY A 140 -16.20 1.40 8.80
N VAL A 141 -16.68 2.37 9.57
CA VAL A 141 -17.01 3.71 9.10
C VAL A 141 -15.76 4.58 9.06
N LYS A 142 -15.46 5.16 7.89
CA LYS A 142 -14.37 6.12 7.71
C LYS A 142 -14.69 7.46 8.36
N TYR A 143 -15.89 7.98 8.07
CA TYR A 143 -16.41 9.20 8.68
C TYR A 143 -17.93 9.25 8.58
N ARG A 144 -18.54 10.11 9.38
CA ARG A 144 -19.95 10.49 9.29
C ARG A 144 -20.03 11.89 8.72
N ASP A 145 -20.84 12.10 7.69
CA ASP A 145 -21.04 13.44 7.14
C ASP A 145 -21.87 14.33 8.09
N TYR A 146 -22.02 15.61 7.75
CA TYR A 146 -22.82 16.56 8.55
C TYR A 146 -24.29 16.17 8.70
N PHE A 147 -24.82 15.31 7.83
CA PHE A 147 -26.18 14.80 7.87
C PHE A 147 -26.28 13.45 8.59
N GLY A 148 -25.17 12.95 9.16
CA GLY A 148 -25.10 11.68 9.86
C GLY A 148 -25.02 10.46 8.94
N LYS A 149 -24.83 10.63 7.63
CA LYS A 149 -24.63 9.51 6.72
C LYS A 149 -23.25 8.91 6.96
N GLU A 150 -23.23 7.63 7.26
CA GLU A 150 -22.00 6.88 7.43
C GLU A 150 -21.38 6.57 6.06
N VAL A 151 -20.08 6.86 5.93
CA VAL A 151 -19.28 6.49 4.78
C VAL A 151 -18.32 5.40 5.21
N GLU A 152 -18.59 4.18 4.79
CA GLU A 152 -17.76 3.01 5.11
C GLU A 152 -16.48 2.95 4.27
N TYR A 153 -15.45 2.34 4.84
CA TYR A 153 -14.25 2.00 4.08
C TYR A 153 -14.58 0.96 3.00
N ASN A 154 -14.40 1.34 1.74
CA ASN A 154 -14.32 0.43 0.59
C ASN A 154 -12.88 0.23 0.07
N PHE A 155 -12.72 -0.70 -0.89
CA PHE A 155 -11.43 -1.08 -1.50
C PHE A 155 -10.67 0.09 -2.15
N TYR A 156 -11.37 1.08 -2.68
CA TYR A 156 -10.71 2.23 -3.31
C TYR A 156 -10.04 3.16 -2.30
N HIS A 157 -10.46 3.13 -1.02
CA HIS A 157 -9.76 3.86 0.02
C HIS A 157 -8.38 3.27 0.30
N ILE A 158 -8.29 1.94 0.49
CA ILE A 158 -6.99 1.31 0.73
C ILE A 158 -6.09 1.41 -0.50
N LYS A 159 -6.66 1.28 -1.71
CA LYS A 159 -5.95 1.57 -2.94
C LYS A 159 -5.37 2.99 -2.93
N GLY A 160 -6.20 4.00 -2.72
CA GLY A 160 -5.75 5.40 -2.69
C GLY A 160 -4.68 5.68 -1.63
N MET A 161 -4.80 5.06 -0.46
CA MET A 161 -3.79 5.14 0.61
C MET A 161 -2.44 4.58 0.19
N ILE A 162 -2.44 3.44 -0.52
CA ILE A 162 -1.21 2.85 -1.07
C ILE A 162 -0.64 3.65 -2.24
N GLU A 163 -1.49 4.16 -3.13
CA GLU A 163 -1.05 5.04 -4.24
C GLU A 163 -0.37 6.31 -3.69
N GLU A 164 -0.96 6.93 -2.66
CA GLU A 164 -0.35 8.09 -1.99
C GLU A 164 0.94 7.71 -1.25
N PHE A 165 0.98 6.54 -0.61
CA PHE A 165 2.19 6.02 0.03
C PHE A 165 3.34 5.86 -0.99
N LEU A 166 3.09 5.22 -2.14
CA LEU A 166 4.11 5.05 -3.18
C LEU A 166 4.55 6.39 -3.77
N ASN A 167 3.60 7.28 -4.04
CA ASN A 167 3.87 8.62 -4.56
C ASN A 167 4.72 9.46 -3.60
N TYR A 168 4.48 9.38 -2.28
CA TYR A 168 5.28 10.06 -1.27
C TYR A 168 6.78 9.67 -1.33
N PHE A 169 7.08 8.42 -1.70
CA PHE A 169 8.46 7.94 -1.91
C PHE A 169 8.98 8.13 -3.35
N GLY A 170 8.23 8.85 -4.20
CA GLY A 170 8.60 9.17 -5.58
C GLY A 170 8.44 8.00 -6.56
N ILE A 171 7.59 7.02 -6.22
CA ILE A 171 7.33 5.83 -7.01
C ILE A 171 6.02 6.02 -7.77
N GLU A 172 6.12 6.41 -9.04
CA GLU A 172 4.95 6.60 -9.93
C GLU A 172 4.74 5.40 -10.87
N ASP A 173 5.82 4.68 -11.21
CA ASP A 173 5.81 3.57 -12.18
C ASP A 173 5.63 2.21 -11.48
N TYR A 174 4.39 1.90 -11.10
CA TYR A 174 4.00 0.59 -10.55
C TYR A 174 2.82 -0.02 -11.34
N SER A 175 2.68 -1.35 -11.28
CA SER A 175 1.53 -2.08 -11.80
C SER A 175 0.70 -2.68 -10.67
N LEU A 176 -0.61 -2.73 -10.89
CA LEU A 176 -1.57 -3.42 -10.04
C LEU A 176 -2.08 -4.62 -10.81
N GLU A 177 -1.76 -5.82 -10.34
CA GLU A 177 -2.11 -7.08 -10.99
C GLU A 177 -3.04 -7.89 -10.10
N GLU A 178 -4.13 -8.39 -10.67
CA GLU A 178 -4.96 -9.38 -9.99
C GLU A 178 -4.14 -10.66 -9.74
N LYS A 179 -4.03 -11.04 -8.48
CA LYS A 179 -3.34 -12.25 -8.05
C LYS A 179 -4.06 -12.80 -6.84
N GLN A 180 -4.43 -14.07 -6.89
CA GLN A 180 -5.11 -14.73 -5.78
C GLN A 180 -4.13 -15.05 -4.65
N PHE A 181 -4.52 -14.68 -3.43
CA PHE A 181 -3.86 -15.06 -2.19
C PHE A 181 -4.89 -15.76 -1.29
N PRO A 182 -4.55 -16.86 -0.60
CA PRO A 182 -5.51 -17.59 0.25
C PRO A 182 -6.21 -16.72 1.31
N LEU A 183 -5.49 -15.71 1.83
CA LEU A 183 -6.00 -14.76 2.82
C LEU A 183 -7.03 -13.76 2.25
N PHE A 184 -7.09 -13.59 0.93
CA PHE A 184 -7.89 -12.56 0.28
C PHE A 184 -9.10 -13.14 -0.47
N SER A 185 -10.17 -12.36 -0.53
CA SER A 185 -11.33 -12.62 -1.35
C SER A 185 -10.98 -12.54 -2.83
N SER A 186 -11.55 -13.43 -3.63
CA SER A 186 -11.38 -13.44 -5.09
C SER A 186 -11.89 -12.16 -5.77
N ALA A 187 -12.81 -11.45 -5.11
CA ALA A 187 -13.36 -10.18 -5.58
C ALA A 187 -12.36 -9.02 -5.51
N ALA A 188 -11.37 -9.08 -4.60
CA ALA A 188 -10.41 -8.01 -4.39
C ALA A 188 -9.10 -8.57 -3.82
N SER A 189 -8.19 -8.92 -4.73
CA SER A 189 -6.88 -9.49 -4.40
C SER A 189 -5.84 -9.02 -5.41
N ILE A 190 -5.00 -8.07 -5.00
CA ILE A 190 -4.08 -7.35 -5.89
C ILE A 190 -2.64 -7.50 -5.40
N ALA A 191 -1.75 -7.84 -6.33
CA ALA A 191 -0.31 -7.71 -6.19
C ALA A 191 0.16 -6.36 -6.76
N ILE A 192 1.03 -5.69 -6.01
CA ILE A 192 1.62 -4.41 -6.37
C ILE A 192 3.06 -4.69 -6.79
N LYS A 193 3.40 -4.33 -8.03
CA LYS A 193 4.74 -4.58 -8.57
C LYS A 193 5.38 -3.30 -9.09
N ILE A 194 6.69 -3.22 -8.93
CA ILE A 194 7.53 -2.28 -9.68
C ILE A 194 8.36 -3.13 -10.63
N LYS A 195 8.18 -2.90 -11.94
CA LYS A 195 8.72 -3.77 -13.00
C LYS A 195 8.23 -5.21 -12.82
N THR A 196 9.06 -6.09 -12.28
CA THR A 196 8.73 -7.51 -12.02
C THR A 196 8.80 -7.87 -10.54
N GLU A 197 9.21 -6.93 -9.68
CA GLU A 197 9.44 -7.17 -8.25
C GLU A 197 8.16 -6.91 -7.46
N LEU A 198 7.79 -7.84 -6.58
CA LEU A 198 6.63 -7.70 -5.70
C LEU A 198 6.96 -6.69 -4.58
N VAL A 199 6.29 -5.55 -4.63
CA VAL A 199 6.42 -4.45 -3.67
C VAL A 199 5.45 -4.64 -2.52
N GLY A 200 4.27 -5.18 -2.80
CA GLY A 200 3.25 -5.34 -1.79
C GLY A 200 2.03 -6.06 -2.32
N ILE A 201 1.06 -6.22 -1.44
CA ILE A 201 -0.22 -6.86 -1.71
C ILE A 201 -1.33 -6.05 -1.05
N MET A 202 -2.52 -6.05 -1.63
CA MET A 202 -3.71 -5.47 -1.00
C MET A 202 -4.96 -6.24 -1.38
N GLY A 203 -5.94 -6.28 -0.49
CA GLY A 203 -7.16 -7.06 -0.70
C GLY A 203 -8.19 -6.88 0.38
N ILE A 204 -9.30 -7.58 0.20
CA ILE A 204 -10.32 -7.79 1.23
C ILE A 204 -10.08 -9.18 1.82
N ILE A 205 -10.17 -9.36 3.13
CA ILE A 205 -10.04 -10.68 3.77
C ILE A 205 -11.08 -11.65 3.18
N SER A 206 -10.68 -12.90 2.91
CA SER A 206 -11.55 -13.94 2.35
C SER A 206 -12.69 -14.32 3.29
N ASP A 207 -13.74 -14.97 2.76
CA ASP A 207 -14.83 -15.49 3.59
C ASP A 207 -14.31 -16.50 4.62
N MET A 208 -13.36 -17.35 4.22
CA MET A 208 -12.64 -18.27 5.10
C MET A 208 -11.88 -17.52 6.21
N GLY A 209 -11.13 -16.46 5.88
CA GLY A 209 -10.47 -15.65 6.90
C GLY A 209 -11.45 -14.92 7.82
N THR A 210 -12.59 -14.47 7.28
CA THR A 210 -13.67 -13.83 8.04
C THR A 210 -14.26 -14.79 9.06
N GLU A 211 -14.53 -16.04 8.67
CA GLU A 211 -15.03 -17.09 9.56
C GLU A 211 -13.97 -17.51 10.58
N TYR A 212 -12.73 -17.75 10.14
CA TYR A 212 -11.63 -18.20 11.00
C TYR A 212 -11.34 -17.22 12.15
N TYR A 213 -11.32 -15.92 11.85
CA TYR A 213 -11.05 -14.88 12.84
C TYR A 213 -12.31 -14.33 13.53
N ASP A 214 -13.51 -14.85 13.23
CA ASP A 214 -14.79 -14.33 13.73
C ASP A 214 -14.98 -12.82 13.47
N LEU A 215 -14.70 -12.39 12.23
CA LEU A 215 -14.75 -10.97 11.86
C LEU A 215 -16.19 -10.50 11.66
N LYS A 216 -16.58 -9.49 12.45
CA LYS A 216 -17.94 -8.90 12.43
C LYS A 216 -18.17 -7.90 11.30
N LYS A 217 -17.09 -7.48 10.62
CA LYS A 217 -17.09 -6.43 9.60
C LYS A 217 -16.15 -6.82 8.47
N GLN A 218 -16.39 -6.25 7.29
CA GLN A 218 -15.46 -6.37 6.17
C GLN A 218 -14.12 -5.72 6.55
N VAL A 219 -13.03 -6.45 6.33
CA VAL A 219 -11.67 -6.01 6.64
C VAL A 219 -10.88 -5.88 5.35
N LEU A 220 -10.34 -4.68 5.12
CA LEU A 220 -9.47 -4.36 3.99
C LEU A 220 -8.04 -4.25 4.49
N VAL A 221 -7.11 -4.84 3.76
CA VAL A 221 -5.72 -4.97 4.20
C VAL A 221 -4.75 -4.71 3.07
N ALA A 222 -3.59 -4.19 3.43
CA ALA A 222 -2.46 -4.03 2.52
C ALA A 222 -1.15 -4.28 3.28
N GLU A 223 -0.14 -4.74 2.55
CA GLU A 223 1.20 -4.94 3.07
C GLU A 223 2.21 -4.48 2.00
N VAL A 224 3.18 -3.66 2.38
CA VAL A 224 4.21 -3.13 1.50
C VAL A 224 5.59 -3.42 2.08
N TYR A 225 6.46 -4.05 1.29
CA TYR A 225 7.81 -4.43 1.66
C TYR A 225 8.80 -3.28 1.45
N LEU A 226 9.48 -2.90 2.53
CA LEU A 226 10.23 -1.65 2.60
C LEU A 226 11.61 -1.72 1.96
N ASP A 227 12.21 -2.90 1.88
CA ASP A 227 13.44 -3.14 1.12
C ASP A 227 13.24 -2.79 -0.37
N VAL A 228 12.08 -3.10 -0.94
CA VAL A 228 11.75 -2.75 -2.32
C VAL A 228 11.51 -1.24 -2.44
N ILE A 229 10.79 -0.63 -1.50
CA ILE A 229 10.60 0.83 -1.49
C ILE A 229 11.95 1.55 -1.43
N LYS A 230 12.85 1.17 -0.51
CA LYS A 230 14.20 1.76 -0.40
C LYS A 230 14.99 1.67 -1.70
N LYS A 231 14.86 0.57 -2.46
CA LYS A 231 15.55 0.38 -3.75
C LYS A 231 15.07 1.34 -4.83
N TYR A 232 13.78 1.66 -4.86
CA TYR A 232 13.19 2.58 -5.83
C TYR A 232 12.98 4.00 -5.28
N TYR A 233 13.37 4.24 -4.03
CA TYR A 233 13.21 5.50 -3.36
C TYR A 233 13.98 6.59 -4.09
N ASN A 234 13.25 7.57 -4.63
CA ASN A 234 13.82 8.64 -5.41
C ASN A 234 13.63 9.99 -4.71
N ARG A 235 14.65 10.42 -3.96
CA ARG A 235 14.68 11.75 -3.33
C ARG A 235 14.82 12.91 -4.31
N ARG A 236 15.11 12.66 -5.59
CA ARG A 236 15.37 13.74 -6.56
C ARG A 236 14.05 14.31 -7.06
N LEU A 237 13.48 15.22 -6.27
CA LEU A 237 12.44 16.14 -6.73
C LEU A 237 13.00 16.94 -7.91
N ARG A 238 12.53 16.62 -9.12
CA ARG A 238 12.84 17.42 -10.29
C ARG A 238 11.82 18.53 -10.37
N PHE A 239 12.28 19.77 -10.36
CA PHE A 239 11.41 20.90 -10.61
C PHE A 239 10.76 20.75 -11.99
N LYS A 240 9.44 20.68 -12.01
CA LYS A 240 8.62 20.79 -13.21
C LYS A 240 7.99 22.18 -13.17
N GLY A 241 8.33 23.02 -14.14
CA GLY A 241 7.76 24.36 -14.26
C GLY A 241 6.24 24.33 -14.28
N VAL A 242 5.61 25.39 -13.77
CA VAL A 242 4.16 25.55 -13.81
C VAL A 242 3.69 25.60 -15.26
N ALA A 243 2.54 24.99 -15.53
CA ALA A 243 1.96 25.04 -16.86
C ALA A 243 1.61 26.50 -17.23
N GLN A 244 2.21 27.00 -18.31
CA GLN A 244 2.00 28.38 -18.77
C GLN A 244 0.75 28.52 -19.64
N PHE A 245 0.24 27.42 -20.19
CA PHE A 245 -0.87 27.38 -21.12
C PHE A 245 -2.04 26.57 -20.54
N PRO A 246 -3.30 26.95 -20.84
CA PRO A 246 -4.47 26.23 -20.34
C PRO A 246 -4.56 24.82 -20.92
N ALA A 247 -5.22 23.92 -20.19
CA ALA A 247 -5.54 22.58 -20.67
C ALA A 247 -6.91 22.55 -21.35
N ILE A 248 -7.06 21.70 -22.36
CA ILE A 248 -8.37 21.33 -22.92
C ILE A 248 -8.80 20.00 -22.31
N LEU A 249 -10.05 19.94 -21.86
CA LEU A 249 -10.67 18.72 -21.34
C LEU A 249 -11.59 18.13 -22.40
N ARG A 250 -11.51 16.82 -22.61
CA ARG A 250 -12.46 16.06 -23.43
C ARG A 250 -12.94 14.84 -22.67
N ASP A 251 -14.25 14.67 -22.64
CA ASP A 251 -14.87 13.52 -22.03
C ASP A 251 -15.24 12.52 -23.13
N ILE A 252 -14.91 11.24 -22.93
CA ILE A 252 -15.32 10.15 -23.82
C ILE A 252 -16.03 9.08 -22.99
N SER A 253 -17.23 8.70 -23.42
CA SER A 253 -17.98 7.62 -22.81
C SER A 253 -17.81 6.34 -23.61
N ILE A 254 -17.49 5.26 -22.90
CA ILE A 254 -17.10 3.98 -23.47
C ILE A 254 -17.95 2.92 -22.82
N LEU A 255 -18.55 2.07 -23.64
CA LEU A 255 -19.30 0.90 -23.24
C LEU A 255 -18.39 -0.33 -23.38
N LEU A 256 -18.17 -1.03 -22.27
CA LEU A 256 -17.26 -2.18 -22.18
C LEU A 256 -17.92 -3.33 -21.40
N PRO A 257 -17.45 -4.57 -21.57
CA PRO A 257 -17.91 -5.70 -20.75
C PRO A 257 -17.77 -5.41 -19.26
N LYS A 258 -18.69 -5.91 -18.43
CA LYS A 258 -18.69 -5.67 -16.98
C LYS A 258 -17.38 -6.07 -16.30
N ASP A 259 -16.76 -7.17 -16.74
CA ASP A 259 -15.53 -7.70 -16.14
C ASP A 259 -14.25 -7.10 -16.76
N PHE A 260 -14.38 -6.20 -17.73
CA PHE A 260 -13.21 -5.59 -18.37
C PHE A 260 -12.55 -4.56 -17.44
N ALA A 261 -11.25 -4.73 -17.19
CA ALA A 261 -10.47 -3.83 -16.35
C ALA A 261 -10.22 -2.47 -17.03
N VAL A 262 -10.73 -1.39 -16.42
CA VAL A 262 -10.59 -0.01 -16.95
C VAL A 262 -9.11 0.43 -17.03
N GLY A 263 -8.25 -0.11 -16.16
CA GLY A 263 -6.81 0.17 -16.21
C GLY A 263 -6.19 -0.15 -17.58
N LYS A 264 -6.55 -1.29 -18.18
CA LYS A 264 -6.07 -1.69 -19.52
C LYS A 264 -6.47 -0.70 -20.61
N LEU A 265 -7.63 -0.07 -20.47
CA LEU A 265 -8.10 0.97 -21.38
C LEU A 265 -7.26 2.24 -21.22
N ILE A 266 -6.97 2.66 -19.99
CA ILE A 266 -6.13 3.83 -19.69
C ILE A 266 -4.70 3.61 -20.22
N GLU A 267 -4.11 2.44 -19.98
CA GLU A 267 -2.79 2.05 -20.48
C GLU A 267 -2.70 2.11 -22.01
N LYS A 268 -3.80 1.81 -22.71
CA LYS A 268 -3.86 1.87 -24.17
C LYS A 268 -4.03 3.30 -24.69
N ILE A 269 -4.81 4.12 -24.01
CA ILE A 269 -5.10 5.51 -24.43
C ILE A 269 -3.90 6.42 -24.18
N LYS A 270 -3.29 6.35 -22.99
CA LYS A 270 -2.22 7.26 -22.55
C LYS A 270 -1.05 7.42 -23.55
N PRO A 271 -0.51 6.37 -24.19
CA PRO A 271 0.59 6.50 -25.15
C PRO A 271 0.18 6.98 -26.55
N THR A 272 -1.12 7.20 -26.81
CA THR A 272 -1.61 7.58 -28.15
C THR A 272 -1.10 8.95 -28.60
N ASP A 273 -0.95 9.89 -27.65
CA ASP A 273 -0.37 11.21 -27.93
C ASP A 273 0.29 11.81 -26.69
N LYS A 274 1.42 12.51 -26.89
CA LYS A 274 2.18 13.21 -25.84
C LYS A 274 1.43 14.38 -25.20
N LEU A 275 0.39 14.90 -25.86
CA LEU A 275 -0.43 15.98 -25.34
C LEU A 275 -1.36 15.51 -24.22
N ILE A 276 -1.63 14.21 -24.11
CA ILE A 276 -2.43 13.63 -23.02
C ILE A 276 -1.59 13.68 -21.73
N GLN A 277 -1.95 14.57 -20.82
CA GLN A 277 -1.28 14.69 -19.52
C GLN A 277 -1.94 13.81 -18.45
N GLU A 278 -3.25 13.65 -18.50
CA GLU A 278 -4.03 13.01 -17.44
C GLU A 278 -5.28 12.35 -18.04
N ILE A 279 -5.66 11.20 -17.47
CA ILE A 279 -6.89 10.48 -17.80
C ILE A 279 -7.56 10.13 -16.47
N THR A 280 -8.79 10.57 -16.30
CA THR A 280 -9.53 10.41 -15.04
C THR A 280 -10.87 9.73 -15.31
N VAL A 281 -11.22 8.72 -14.52
CA VAL A 281 -12.58 8.16 -14.54
C VAL A 281 -13.49 9.14 -13.80
N ILE A 282 -14.46 9.72 -14.50
CA ILE A 282 -15.39 10.71 -13.91
C ILE A 282 -16.80 10.17 -13.73
N ASP A 283 -17.16 9.09 -14.41
CA ASP A 283 -18.47 8.44 -14.27
C ASP A 283 -18.38 6.94 -14.55
N PHE A 284 -19.21 6.19 -13.82
CA PHE A 284 -19.35 4.74 -13.90
C PHE A 284 -20.82 4.36 -13.77
N TYR A 285 -21.40 3.78 -14.81
CA TYR A 285 -22.82 3.46 -14.87
C TYR A 285 -23.09 2.01 -15.27
N THR A 286 -23.96 1.34 -14.51
CA THR A 286 -24.41 -0.05 -14.73
C THR A 286 -25.93 -0.21 -14.70
N GLY A 287 -26.68 0.86 -15.00
CA GLY A 287 -28.15 0.86 -14.89
C GLY A 287 -28.89 0.30 -16.12
N PRO A 288 -30.24 0.37 -16.11
CA PRO A 288 -31.08 -0.32 -17.10
C PRO A 288 -31.00 0.23 -18.54
N GLN A 289 -30.41 1.41 -18.74
CA GLN A 289 -30.24 2.03 -20.07
C GLN A 289 -29.05 1.46 -20.86
N ILE A 290 -28.34 0.48 -20.32
CA ILE A 290 -27.25 -0.23 -20.99
C ILE A 290 -27.46 -1.74 -20.94
N PRO A 291 -26.89 -2.51 -21.88
CA PRO A 291 -26.95 -3.96 -21.84
C PRO A 291 -26.47 -4.51 -20.49
N PRO A 292 -27.13 -5.55 -19.94
CA PRO A 292 -26.87 -6.04 -18.59
C PRO A 292 -25.49 -6.66 -18.41
N ASP A 293 -24.82 -7.05 -19.50
CA ASP A 293 -23.46 -7.58 -19.57
C ASP A 293 -22.38 -6.50 -19.75
N LYS A 294 -22.80 -5.22 -19.90
CA LYS A 294 -21.90 -4.09 -20.13
C LYS A 294 -21.94 -3.09 -18.98
N LYS A 295 -20.92 -2.23 -18.96
CA LYS A 295 -20.80 -1.04 -18.12
C LYS A 295 -20.39 0.15 -18.97
N SER A 296 -20.90 1.33 -18.64
CA SER A 296 -20.51 2.58 -19.27
C SER A 296 -19.53 3.31 -18.36
N VAL A 297 -18.37 3.68 -18.89
CA VAL A 297 -17.34 4.42 -18.17
C VAL A 297 -17.04 5.69 -18.93
N THR A 298 -17.08 6.84 -18.25
CA THR A 298 -16.70 8.12 -18.85
C THR A 298 -15.31 8.50 -18.37
N LEU A 299 -14.41 8.69 -19.33
CA LEU A 299 -13.04 9.14 -19.10
C LEU A 299 -12.93 10.62 -19.48
N ARG A 300 -12.36 11.42 -18.60
CA ARG A 300 -11.91 12.78 -18.87
C ARG A 300 -10.45 12.77 -19.24
N LEU A 301 -10.14 13.23 -20.44
CA LEU A 301 -8.79 13.36 -20.95
C LEU A 301 -8.38 14.83 -20.88
N LYS A 302 -7.24 15.09 -20.25
CA LYS A 302 -6.64 16.41 -20.15
C LYS A 302 -5.52 16.55 -21.16
N PHE A 303 -5.73 17.41 -22.16
CA PHE A 303 -4.76 17.74 -23.17
C PHE A 303 -4.06 19.05 -22.83
N GLN A 304 -2.74 19.07 -22.90
CA GLN A 304 -1.97 20.28 -22.64
C GLN A 304 -0.64 20.28 -23.39
N ALA A 305 -0.36 21.36 -24.10
CA ALA A 305 0.95 21.64 -24.68
C ALA A 305 1.80 22.47 -23.71
N LYS A 306 3.12 22.33 -23.80
CA LYS A 306 4.07 23.06 -22.94
C LYS A 306 4.41 24.46 -23.48
N ASP A 307 4.18 24.66 -24.77
CA ASP A 307 4.71 25.76 -25.58
C ASP A 307 3.62 26.62 -26.24
N ARG A 308 2.35 26.19 -26.20
CA ARG A 308 1.23 26.93 -26.79
C ARG A 308 -0.13 26.56 -26.17
N THR A 309 -1.12 27.42 -26.39
CA THR A 309 -2.54 27.08 -26.18
C THR A 309 -3.00 26.14 -27.29
N LEU A 310 -3.64 25.03 -26.91
CA LEU A 310 -4.24 24.09 -27.87
C LEU A 310 -5.56 24.65 -28.41
N LYS A 311 -5.88 24.28 -29.66
CA LYS A 311 -7.21 24.48 -30.25
C LYS A 311 -7.97 23.16 -30.37
N ASP A 312 -9.30 23.24 -30.44
CA ASP A 312 -10.16 22.06 -30.61
C ASP A 312 -9.79 21.25 -31.86
N GLU A 313 -9.45 21.94 -32.95
CA GLU A 313 -9.00 21.37 -34.23
C GLU A 313 -7.74 20.49 -34.12
N GLU A 314 -6.91 20.71 -33.09
CA GLU A 314 -5.73 19.88 -32.82
C GLU A 314 -6.05 18.64 -31.97
N VAL A 315 -7.07 18.73 -31.12
CA VAL A 315 -7.46 17.68 -30.18
C VAL A 315 -8.41 16.66 -30.83
N ASP A 316 -9.33 17.12 -31.68
CA ASP A 316 -10.34 16.26 -32.31
C ASP A 316 -9.72 15.11 -33.14
N PRO A 317 -8.64 15.31 -33.93
CA PRO A 317 -7.95 14.22 -34.61
C PRO A 317 -7.31 13.20 -33.65
N ILE A 318 -6.88 13.63 -32.47
CA ILE A 318 -6.31 12.74 -31.44
C ILE A 318 -7.41 11.88 -30.84
N ILE A 319 -8.56 12.48 -30.52
CA ILE A 319 -9.74 11.74 -30.05
C ILE A 319 -10.18 10.70 -31.08
N LYS A 320 -10.21 11.07 -32.37
CA LYS A 320 -10.55 10.12 -33.44
C LYS A 320 -9.58 8.93 -33.48
N ARG A 321 -8.28 9.18 -33.38
CA ARG A 321 -7.24 8.14 -33.33
C ARG A 321 -7.36 7.26 -32.09
N ILE A 322 -7.69 7.83 -30.94
CA ILE A 322 -7.98 7.07 -29.71
C ILE A 322 -9.15 6.12 -29.96
N LYS A 323 -10.25 6.62 -30.53
CA LYS A 323 -11.43 5.79 -30.84
C LYS A 323 -11.08 4.64 -31.77
N GLU A 324 -10.37 4.92 -32.87
CA GLU A 324 -9.95 3.91 -33.84
C GLU A 324 -9.02 2.85 -33.22
N ASN A 325 -7.96 3.27 -32.52
CA ASN A 325 -6.98 2.36 -31.91
C ASN A 325 -7.62 1.45 -30.86
N VAL A 326 -8.48 2.01 -30.02
CA VAL A 326 -9.11 1.27 -28.93
C VAL A 326 -10.16 0.30 -29.51
N SER A 327 -11.01 0.73 -30.46
CA SER A 327 -12.00 -0.16 -31.08
C SER A 327 -11.40 -1.30 -31.92
N GLN A 328 -10.20 -1.11 -32.47
CA GLN A 328 -9.50 -2.19 -33.20
C GLN A 328 -8.87 -3.24 -32.28
N THR A 329 -8.48 -2.84 -31.06
CA THR A 329 -7.65 -3.69 -30.18
C THR A 329 -8.42 -4.25 -28.98
N LEU A 330 -9.53 -3.63 -28.59
CA LEU A 330 -10.32 -3.99 -27.43
C LEU A 330 -11.80 -4.10 -27.82
N PRO A 331 -12.56 -5.02 -27.20
CA PRO A 331 -13.98 -5.20 -27.45
C PRO A 331 -14.81 -4.10 -26.77
N VAL A 332 -14.70 -2.87 -27.26
CA VAL A 332 -15.39 -1.69 -26.68
C VAL A 332 -16.14 -0.90 -27.74
N GLU A 333 -17.20 -0.22 -27.30
CA GLU A 333 -18.04 0.64 -28.12
C GLU A 333 -18.03 2.06 -27.56
N PHE A 334 -17.68 3.04 -28.38
CA PHE A 334 -17.78 4.45 -28.00
C PHE A 334 -19.23 4.92 -28.11
N ARG A 335 -19.68 5.70 -27.14
CA ARG A 335 -20.99 6.35 -27.15
C ARG A 335 -20.90 7.81 -27.58
#